data_AF-A0A1L8WLC6-F1
#
_entry.id   AF-A0A1L8WLC6-F1
#
_cell.length_a   1.000
_cell.length_b   1.000
_cell.length_c   1.000
_cell.angle_alpha   90.00
_cell.angle_beta   90.00
_cell.angle_gamma   90.00
#
_symmetry.space_group_name_H-M   'P 1'
#
loop_
_entity.id
_entity.type
_entity.pdbx_description
1 polymer ?
#
loop_
_entity_poly.entity_id
_entity_poly.type
_entity_poly.pdbx_seq_one_letter_code
_entity_poly.pdbx_strand_id
1 'polypeptide(L)'
;MESSFSQSLFSRIYQEFLVICNIKKKGGEEIMNERSLSSMQQEVDEYIQQFKVGYFSPLAQMARLTEEIGELAREVNHTYGEKKKKVTEHENSVDEELGDVLFVILSMANSLEIDLTEVFEKNMEKFNRRDHNRFERKAKKNK
;
A
#
# COMPACT_ATOMS: atom_id res chain seq x y z
N MET A 1 -13.88 -27.94 -8.88
CA MET A 1 -12.64 -28.49 -8.29
C MET A 1 -11.42 -27.67 -8.75
N GLU A 2 -11.56 -26.33 -8.86
CA GLU A 2 -10.51 -25.40 -9.32
C GLU A 2 -10.12 -24.35 -8.24
N SER A 3 -10.87 -24.26 -7.14
CA SER A 3 -10.71 -23.21 -6.13
C SER A 3 -9.52 -23.40 -5.19
N SER A 4 -9.06 -24.63 -4.98
CA SER A 4 -7.94 -24.95 -4.07
C SER A 4 -6.57 -24.71 -4.70
N PHE A 5 -6.46 -24.81 -6.03
CA PHE A 5 -5.19 -24.60 -6.75
C PHE A 5 -4.83 -23.11 -6.84
N SER A 6 -5.84 -22.25 -7.02
CA SER A 6 -5.67 -20.80 -7.02
C SER A 6 -5.24 -20.25 -5.65
N GLN A 7 -5.79 -20.77 -4.54
CA GLN A 7 -5.41 -20.31 -3.20
C GLN A 7 -3.99 -20.73 -2.79
N SER A 8 -3.52 -21.92 -3.20
CA SER A 8 -2.17 -22.36 -2.87
C SER A 8 -1.08 -21.65 -3.67
N LEU A 9 -1.37 -21.30 -4.93
CA LEU A 9 -0.46 -20.49 -5.75
C LEU A 9 -0.43 -19.04 -5.25
N PHE A 10 -1.59 -18.51 -4.85
CA PHE A 10 -1.75 -17.18 -4.28
C PHE A 10 -0.96 -17.02 -2.98
N SER A 11 -1.12 -17.96 -2.03
CA SER A 11 -0.38 -17.94 -0.77
C SER A 11 1.13 -18.09 -0.98
N ARG A 12 1.58 -18.91 -1.95
CA ARG A 12 3.01 -19.06 -2.26
C ARG A 12 3.63 -17.83 -2.90
N ILE A 13 2.97 -17.23 -3.90
CA ILE A 13 3.47 -16.01 -4.56
C ILE A 13 3.52 -14.85 -3.55
N TYR A 14 2.52 -14.73 -2.67
CA TYR A 14 2.47 -13.68 -1.66
C TYR A 14 3.48 -13.91 -0.52
N GLN A 15 3.67 -15.15 -0.07
CA GLN A 15 4.69 -15.49 0.93
C GLN A 15 6.12 -15.35 0.37
N GLU A 16 6.35 -15.66 -0.91
CA GLU A 16 7.63 -15.36 -1.57
C GLU A 16 7.83 -13.84 -1.75
N PHE A 17 6.77 -13.07 -2.00
CA PHE A 17 6.81 -11.62 -2.09
C PHE A 17 7.18 -10.93 -0.76
N LEU A 18 6.52 -11.27 0.35
CA LEU A 18 6.85 -10.74 1.68
C LEU A 18 8.31 -11.02 2.07
N VAL A 19 8.83 -12.20 1.69
CA VAL A 19 10.25 -12.56 1.89
C VAL A 19 11.18 -11.70 1.03
N ILE A 20 10.83 -11.40 -0.22
CA ILE A 20 11.63 -10.55 -1.12
C ILE A 20 11.64 -9.09 -0.65
N CYS A 21 10.51 -8.56 -0.19
CA CYS A 21 10.42 -7.21 0.39
C CYS A 21 11.28 -7.07 1.65
N ASN A 22 11.29 -8.09 2.52
CA ASN A 22 12.15 -8.09 3.72
C ASN A 22 13.66 -8.26 3.42
N ILE A 23 14.04 -8.89 2.29
CA ILE A 23 15.45 -9.11 1.93
C ILE A 23 16.14 -7.84 1.39
N LYS A 24 15.42 -6.85 0.85
CA LYS A 24 16.03 -5.65 0.25
C LYS A 24 16.61 -4.63 1.25
N LYS A 25 16.50 -4.82 2.58
CA LYS A 25 17.10 -3.92 3.59
C LYS A 25 18.62 -4.07 3.81
N LYS A 26 19.35 -4.87 3.02
CA LYS A 26 20.82 -4.98 3.14
C LYS A 26 21.58 -4.52 1.88
N GLY A 27 21.96 -3.24 1.87
CA GLY A 27 23.19 -2.76 1.23
C GLY A 27 23.00 -1.81 0.04
N GLY A 28 23.37 -0.54 0.23
CA GLY A 28 23.56 0.45 -0.83
C GLY A 28 23.03 1.82 -0.44
N GLU A 29 23.90 2.82 -0.35
CA GLU A 29 23.51 4.22 -0.24
C GLU A 29 23.01 4.68 -1.62
N GLU A 30 21.73 4.45 -1.89
CA GLU A 30 21.06 4.82 -3.13
C GLU A 30 20.67 6.30 -3.05
N ILE A 31 21.01 7.11 -4.05
CA ILE A 31 20.52 8.48 -4.15
C ILE A 31 18.99 8.40 -4.27
N MET A 32 18.28 8.70 -3.18
CA MET A 32 16.83 8.74 -3.14
C MET A 32 16.33 9.87 -4.03
N ASN A 33 16.12 9.57 -5.31
CA ASN A 33 15.33 10.44 -6.17
C ASN A 33 13.89 10.45 -5.65
N GLU A 34 13.28 11.62 -5.62
CA GLU A 34 11.85 11.76 -5.32
C GLU A 34 11.05 10.90 -6.31
N ARG A 35 10.23 9.98 -5.80
CA ARG A 35 9.34 9.15 -6.62
C ARG A 35 8.02 9.88 -6.83
N SER A 36 7.53 9.89 -8.06
CA SER A 36 6.17 10.33 -8.37
C SER A 36 5.18 9.19 -8.20
N LEU A 37 3.90 9.51 -7.97
CA LEU A 37 2.85 8.50 -7.85
C LEU A 37 2.72 7.66 -9.13
N SER A 38 2.89 8.30 -10.29
CA SER A 38 2.97 7.63 -11.59
C SER A 38 4.15 6.64 -11.66
N SER A 39 5.35 7.03 -11.20
CA SER A 39 6.51 6.12 -11.18
C SER A 39 6.29 4.91 -10.26
N MET A 40 5.59 5.10 -9.15
CA MET A 40 5.25 4.01 -8.22
C MET A 40 4.22 3.06 -8.85
N GLN A 41 3.20 3.59 -9.53
CA GLN A 41 2.24 2.77 -10.28
C GLN A 41 2.95 1.93 -11.35
N GLN A 42 3.89 2.52 -12.10
CA GLN A 42 4.67 1.83 -13.13
C GLN A 42 5.52 0.70 -12.53
N GLU A 43 6.23 0.96 -11.43
CA GLU A 43 7.07 -0.06 -10.78
C GLU A 43 6.25 -1.25 -10.27
N VAL A 44 5.07 -0.99 -9.71
CA VAL A 44 4.15 -2.07 -9.30
C VAL A 44 3.64 -2.85 -10.50
N ASP A 45 3.35 -2.17 -11.62
CA ASP A 45 2.92 -2.83 -12.85
C ASP A 45 4.02 -3.73 -13.43
N GLU A 46 5.24 -3.21 -13.55
CA GLU A 46 6.41 -3.97 -13.98
C GLU A 46 6.67 -5.18 -13.08
N TYR A 47 6.46 -5.04 -11.77
CA TYR A 47 6.57 -6.14 -10.81
C TYR A 47 5.50 -7.21 -11.05
N ILE A 48 4.23 -6.85 -11.18
CA ILE A 48 3.13 -7.81 -11.37
C ILE A 48 3.23 -8.54 -12.71
N GLN A 49 3.70 -7.86 -13.77
CA GLN A 49 3.87 -8.45 -15.10
C GLN A 49 4.91 -9.56 -15.17
N GLN A 50 5.78 -9.70 -14.14
CA GLN A 50 6.71 -10.83 -14.04
C GLN A 50 5.99 -12.18 -13.85
N PHE A 51 4.74 -12.15 -13.38
CA PHE A 51 3.95 -13.34 -13.09
C PHE A 51 2.96 -13.63 -14.22
N LYS A 52 2.91 -14.89 -14.67
CA LYS A 52 1.96 -15.34 -15.72
C LYS A 52 0.49 -15.15 -15.35
N VAL A 53 0.19 -15.04 -14.06
CA VAL A 53 -1.17 -14.85 -13.55
C VAL A 53 -1.64 -13.41 -13.75
N GLY A 54 -0.72 -12.44 -13.80
CA GLY A 54 -1.03 -11.02 -13.86
C GLY A 54 -1.84 -10.54 -12.65
N TYR A 55 -2.70 -9.53 -12.87
CA TYR A 55 -3.58 -8.99 -11.84
C TYR A 55 -4.70 -9.95 -11.45
N PHE A 56 -5.05 -9.95 -10.16
CA PHE A 56 -6.21 -10.69 -9.66
C PHE A 56 -7.54 -10.02 -10.02
N SER A 57 -8.65 -10.76 -9.93
CA SER A 57 -9.98 -10.16 -10.11
C SER A 57 -10.25 -9.04 -9.08
N PRO A 58 -11.08 -8.03 -9.39
CA PRO A 58 -11.35 -6.90 -8.47
C PRO A 58 -11.86 -7.34 -7.09
N LEU A 59 -12.65 -8.41 -7.00
CA LEU A 59 -13.13 -8.93 -5.72
C LEU A 59 -12.02 -9.59 -4.91
N ALA A 60 -11.09 -10.30 -5.56
CA ALA A 60 -9.93 -10.88 -4.88
C ALA A 60 -8.99 -9.78 -4.36
N GLN A 61 -8.81 -8.71 -5.13
CA GLN A 61 -8.04 -7.54 -4.70
C GLN A 61 -8.71 -6.78 -3.56
N MET A 62 -10.05 -6.66 -3.56
CA MET A 62 -10.80 -6.08 -2.43
C MET A 62 -10.64 -6.90 -1.14
N ALA A 63 -10.70 -8.24 -1.25
CA ALA A 63 -10.45 -9.11 -0.11
C ALA A 63 -9.02 -8.93 0.42
N ARG A 64 -8.04 -8.78 -0.49
CA ARG A 64 -6.65 -8.50 -0.14
C ARG A 64 -6.49 -7.18 0.60
N LEU A 65 -7.06 -6.11 0.07
CA LEU A 65 -7.03 -4.79 0.69
C LEU A 65 -7.62 -4.83 2.10
N THR A 66 -8.71 -5.58 2.29
CA THR A 66 -9.34 -5.72 3.61
C THR A 66 -8.46 -6.45 4.61
N GLU A 67 -7.66 -7.42 4.15
CA GLU A 67 -6.70 -8.14 4.99
C GLU A 67 -5.57 -7.21 5.46
N GLU A 68 -4.93 -6.48 4.54
CA GLU A 68 -3.85 -5.53 4.89
C GLU A 68 -4.35 -4.42 5.81
N ILE A 69 -5.59 -3.93 5.61
CA ILE A 69 -6.22 -2.97 6.53
C ILE A 69 -6.39 -3.58 7.93
N GLY A 70 -6.68 -4.87 8.02
CA GLY A 70 -6.80 -5.59 9.30
C GLY A 70 -5.47 -5.69 10.03
N GLU A 71 -4.38 -5.99 9.31
CA GLU A 71 -3.02 -6.04 9.85
C GLU A 71 -2.55 -4.64 10.31
N LEU A 72 -2.76 -3.62 9.48
CA LEU A 72 -2.52 -2.22 9.85
C LEU A 72 -3.31 -1.81 11.11
N ALA A 73 -4.60 -2.14 11.18
CA ALA A 73 -5.43 -1.80 12.34
C ALA A 73 -4.91 -2.47 13.61
N ARG A 74 -4.44 -3.72 13.51
CA ARG A 74 -3.84 -4.45 14.62
C ARG A 74 -2.56 -3.77 15.10
N GLU A 75 -1.68 -3.38 14.19
CA GLU A 75 -0.40 -2.74 14.54
C GLU A 75 -0.55 -1.31 15.06
N VAL A 76 -1.49 -0.53 14.53
CA VAL A 76 -1.87 0.78 15.08
C VAL A 76 -2.38 0.62 16.51
N ASN A 77 -3.24 -0.38 16.77
CA ASN A 77 -3.75 -0.62 18.11
C ASN A 77 -2.66 -1.11 19.08
N HIS A 78 -1.70 -1.89 18.61
CA HIS A 78 -0.54 -2.30 19.41
C HIS A 78 0.41 -1.14 19.75
N THR A 79 0.59 -0.21 18.80
CA THR A 79 1.56 0.89 18.92
C THR A 79 0.99 2.08 19.69
N TYR A 80 -0.27 2.43 19.44
CA TYR A 80 -0.91 3.65 19.98
C TYR A 80 -2.12 3.38 20.86
N GLY A 81 -2.62 2.15 20.89
CA GLY A 81 -3.76 1.75 21.73
C GLY A 81 -3.34 1.26 23.12
N GLU A 82 -4.33 0.80 23.89
CA GLU A 82 -4.15 0.36 25.27
C GLU A 82 -3.48 -1.02 25.39
N LYS A 83 -3.48 -1.80 24.30
CA LYS A 83 -3.03 -3.20 24.31
C LYS A 83 -1.60 -3.29 23.79
N LYS A 84 -0.64 -3.33 24.72
CA LYS A 84 0.79 -3.49 24.38
C LYS A 84 1.07 -4.85 23.72
N LYS A 85 1.96 -4.81 22.72
CA LYS A 85 2.47 -5.97 21.98
C LYS A 85 3.14 -6.98 22.92
N LYS A 86 2.92 -8.28 22.70
CA LYS A 86 3.63 -9.33 23.46
C LYS A 86 5.04 -9.48 22.90
N VAL A 87 6.00 -9.81 23.76
CA VAL A 87 7.42 -10.03 23.38
C VAL A 87 7.60 -11.16 22.35
N THR A 88 6.61 -12.04 22.21
CA THR A 88 6.61 -13.18 21.28
C THR A 88 5.93 -12.88 19.93
N GLU A 89 5.36 -11.69 19.74
CA GLU A 89 4.77 -11.31 18.46
C GLU A 89 5.85 -10.83 17.49
N HIS A 90 5.68 -11.14 16.19
CA HIS A 90 6.59 -10.73 15.13
C HIS A 90 6.76 -9.20 15.12
N GLU A 91 7.98 -8.72 14.90
CA GLU A 91 8.25 -7.29 14.71
C GLU A 91 7.71 -6.87 13.33
N ASN A 92 6.43 -6.51 13.28
CA ASN A 92 5.87 -5.67 12.23
C ASN A 92 5.68 -4.26 12.79
N SER A 93 5.79 -3.25 11.93
CA SER A 93 5.64 -1.85 12.31
C SER A 93 4.57 -1.16 11.47
N VAL A 94 4.01 -0.06 11.98
CA VAL A 94 2.92 0.67 11.32
C VAL A 94 3.31 1.15 9.92
N ASP A 95 4.58 1.50 9.70
CA ASP A 95 5.10 1.89 8.39
C ASP A 95 5.18 0.74 7.39
N GLU A 96 5.45 -0.50 7.84
CA GLU A 96 5.42 -1.69 6.98
C GLU A 96 3.99 -1.99 6.52
N GLU A 97 3.04 -2.01 7.46
CA GLU A 97 1.62 -2.27 7.16
C GLU A 97 0.99 -1.15 6.29
N LEU A 98 1.43 0.10 6.46
CA LEU A 98 1.05 1.20 5.56
C LEU A 98 1.60 0.99 4.15
N GLY A 99 2.80 0.43 4.04
CA GLY A 99 3.41 0.03 2.77
C GLY A 99 2.62 -1.06 2.06
N ASP A 100 2.17 -2.08 2.78
CA ASP A 100 1.38 -3.18 2.23
C ASP A 100 0.01 -2.71 1.74
N VAL A 101 -0.68 -1.87 2.51
CA VAL A 101 -1.93 -1.23 2.08
C VAL A 101 -1.71 -0.40 0.81
N LEU A 102 -0.64 0.40 0.77
CA LEU A 102 -0.29 1.21 -0.39
C LEU A 102 -0.03 0.36 -1.63
N PHE A 103 0.71 -0.75 -1.49
CA PHE A 103 0.99 -1.67 -2.58
C PHE A 103 -0.30 -2.26 -3.18
N VAL A 104 -1.22 -2.73 -2.34
CA VAL A 104 -2.49 -3.30 -2.81
C VAL A 104 -3.36 -2.24 -3.50
N ILE A 105 -3.34 -1.00 -3.02
CA ILE A 105 -4.03 0.12 -3.68
C ILE A 105 -3.44 0.39 -5.06
N LEU A 106 -2.11 0.46 -5.19
CA LEU A 106 -1.43 0.68 -6.47
C LEU A 106 -1.74 -0.46 -7.45
N SER A 107 -1.66 -1.71 -6.98
CA SER A 107 -1.98 -2.89 -7.79
C SER A 107 -3.43 -2.87 -8.28
N MET A 108 -4.37 -2.56 -7.38
CA MET A 108 -5.79 -2.43 -7.70
C MET A 108 -6.05 -1.32 -8.70
N ALA A 109 -5.44 -0.15 -8.53
CA ALA A 109 -5.57 0.96 -9.46
C ALA A 109 -5.07 0.59 -10.86
N ASN A 110 -3.89 -0.02 -10.96
CA ASN A 110 -3.34 -0.47 -12.24
C ASN A 110 -4.26 -1.50 -12.91
N SER A 111 -4.76 -2.49 -12.15
CA SER A 111 -5.66 -3.53 -12.68
C SER A 111 -6.98 -2.98 -13.23
N LEU A 112 -7.40 -1.81 -12.74
CA LEU A 112 -8.63 -1.13 -13.12
C LEU A 112 -8.38 0.03 -14.09
N GLU A 113 -7.14 0.19 -14.57
CA GLU A 113 -6.72 1.27 -15.47
C GLU A 113 -6.99 2.67 -14.88
N ILE A 114 -6.78 2.82 -13.58
CA ILE A 114 -6.98 4.08 -12.84
C ILE A 114 -5.64 4.79 -12.66
N ASP A 115 -5.54 6.03 -13.16
CA ASP A 115 -4.43 6.94 -12.85
C ASP A 115 -4.65 7.60 -11.49
N LEU A 116 -3.86 7.19 -10.49
CA LEU A 116 -3.97 7.73 -9.15
C LEU A 116 -3.40 9.15 -9.04
N THR A 117 -2.52 9.57 -9.95
CA THR A 117 -2.04 10.95 -10.03
C THR A 117 -3.20 11.87 -10.40
N GLU A 118 -3.94 11.52 -11.44
CA GLU A 118 -5.13 12.28 -11.87
C GLU A 118 -6.22 12.28 -10.79
N VAL A 119 -6.48 11.14 -10.14
CA VAL A 119 -7.45 11.04 -9.03
C VAL A 119 -7.03 11.91 -7.85
N PHE A 120 -5.74 11.93 -7.50
CA PHE A 120 -5.21 12.76 -6.43
C PHE A 120 -5.39 14.25 -6.72
N GLU A 121 -5.03 14.70 -7.93
CA GLU A 121 -5.20 16.10 -8.36
C GLU A 121 -6.66 16.53 -8.28
N LYS A 122 -7.59 15.73 -8.85
CA LYS A 122 -9.04 15.98 -8.79
C LYS A 122 -9.55 16.09 -7.36
N ASN A 123 -9.09 15.20 -6.47
CA ASN A 123 -9.47 15.22 -5.06
C ASN A 123 -8.96 16.48 -4.34
N MET A 124 -7.70 16.87 -4.60
CA MET A 124 -7.12 18.08 -4.02
C MET A 124 -7.83 19.34 -4.49
N GLU A 125 -8.20 19.44 -5.77
CA GLU A 125 -9.03 20.54 -6.26
C GLU A 125 -10.40 20.60 -5.56
N LYS A 126 -11.03 19.43 -5.34
CA LYS A 126 -12.33 19.35 -4.65
C LYS A 126 -12.23 19.77 -3.20
N PHE A 127 -11.19 19.31 -2.48
CA PHE A 127 -10.95 19.71 -1.09
C PHE A 127 -10.62 21.20 -0.98
N ASN A 128 -9.79 21.74 -1.87
CA ASN A 128 -9.46 23.16 -1.88
C ASN A 128 -10.69 24.06 -2.15
N ARG A 129 -11.59 23.62 -3.02
CA ARG A 129 -12.86 24.33 -3.30
C ARG A 129 -13.83 24.25 -2.13
N ARG A 130 -14.00 23.06 -1.53
CA ARG A 130 -14.98 22.82 -0.45
C ARG A 130 -14.52 23.38 0.91
N ASP A 131 -13.26 23.22 1.23
CA ASP A 131 -12.69 23.59 2.53
C ASP A 131 -12.11 25.02 2.53
N HIS A 132 -12.43 25.84 1.51
CA HIS A 132 -11.96 27.22 1.39
C HIS A 132 -12.17 28.05 2.67
N ASN A 133 -13.28 27.81 3.40
CA ASN A 133 -13.65 28.50 4.64
C ASN A 133 -13.94 27.57 5.83
N ARG A 134 -13.60 26.27 5.76
CA ARG A 134 -14.02 25.31 6.80
C ARG A 134 -13.06 25.24 7.98
N PHE A 135 -11.77 25.52 7.76
CA PHE A 135 -10.73 25.41 8.78
C PHE A 135 -9.87 26.67 8.81
N GLU A 136 -9.46 27.07 10.01
CA GLU A 136 -8.55 28.19 10.23
C GLU A 136 -7.20 27.86 9.58
N ARG A 137 -6.81 28.66 8.57
CA ARG A 137 -5.53 28.48 7.90
C ARG A 137 -4.42 28.99 8.80
N LYS A 138 -3.34 28.20 8.96
CA LYS A 138 -2.12 28.69 9.62
C LYS A 138 -1.66 29.97 8.92
N ALA A 139 -1.39 31.02 9.70
CA ALA A 139 -0.77 32.22 9.18
C ALA A 139 0.52 31.86 8.44
N LYS A 140 0.71 32.39 7.22
CA LYS A 140 1.96 32.19 6.48
C LYS A 140 3.09 32.70 7.37
N LYS A 141 3.99 31.80 7.79
CA LYS A 141 5.27 32.22 8.35
C LYS A 141 6.06 32.85 7.20
N ASN A 142 6.19 34.17 7.22
CA ASN A 142 7.18 34.85 6.38
C ASN A 142 8.54 34.30 6.80
N LYS A 143 9.18 33.56 5.91
CA LYS A 143 10.55 33.08 6.07
C LYS A 143 11.47 34.08 5.41
#